data_AF-A0A932PEZ3-F1
#
_entry.id   AF-A0A932PEZ3-F1
#
_cell.length_a   1.000
_cell.length_b   1.000
_cell.length_c   1.000
_cell.angle_alpha   90.00
_cell.angle_beta   90.00
_cell.angle_gamma   90.00
#
_symmetry.space_group_name_H-M   'P 1'
#
loop_
_entity.id
_entity.type
_entity.pdbx_description
1 polymer ?
#
loop_
_entity_poly.entity_id
_entity_poly.type
_entity_poly.pdbx_seq_one_letter_code
_entity_poly.pdbx_strand_id
1 'polypeptide(L)'
;MRRRILWLILASLLAAAAWHSGRSAWDAAGVSRGLAVAGTLALLGAGGLVFWEGFRQRERPAFHGAFRHLWFYQTLAAMTLGAFLAGLAAGREHGPFVFAFMESTAALAYLAFRQLYPADKAAARAEMVLFSITLTLLAAEGALRLAGLVVAHPLLVAVNPTSEATVNAWRLKPGSLWMGQRINSRGYCDAERTVRKPPGVFRIVVLADSFGVGYVPYQHNFVKLLEERLNAEAKPLQRFEVVNLSVASVGPAEYHWLLLHEGLAMQPDLVICCIFLGNDFLDDAIDAADEKLGVFDAQSYQTVRFVSRLSLLFRYRRRAEAFLIDHGGPAFSPEDYWRLEKDRLTVCYWPQARSLYAPTMENLDRISALVPGRLMLFFIPDEFQVNDELYACLFKDGAPHSQFDRVLPNRVLREYCSERNIPDADPLPHLRESPEPTYLLRDSHWNIAGNRLAAAVLAARVQEWLSTLRPR
;
A
#
# COMPACT_ATOMS: atom_id res chain seq x y z
N MET A 1 -23.36 10.76 43.38
CA MET A 1 -23.57 10.76 41.91
C MET A 1 -22.30 11.17 41.14
N ARG A 2 -21.73 12.38 41.36
CA ARG A 2 -20.44 12.82 40.77
C ARG A 2 -19.29 11.81 40.88
N ARG A 3 -19.10 11.20 42.06
CA ARG A 3 -18.08 10.15 42.27
C ARG A 3 -18.31 8.90 41.40
N ARG A 4 -19.56 8.48 41.18
CA ARG A 4 -19.88 7.26 40.41
C ARG A 4 -19.57 7.41 38.92
N ILE A 5 -19.79 8.60 38.37
CA ILE A 5 -19.45 8.92 36.97
C ILE A 5 -17.94 9.03 36.80
N LEU A 6 -17.23 9.67 37.75
CA LEU A 6 -15.77 9.73 37.73
C LEU A 6 -15.15 8.32 37.78
N TRP A 7 -15.71 7.42 38.59
CA TRP A 7 -15.28 6.02 38.66
C TRP A 7 -15.54 5.25 37.36
N LEU A 8 -16.65 5.52 36.67
CA LEU A 8 -16.92 4.93 35.35
C LEU A 8 -15.94 5.43 34.28
N ILE A 9 -15.63 6.73 34.26
CA ILE A 9 -14.65 7.30 33.33
C ILE A 9 -13.25 6.73 33.61
N LEU A 10 -12.85 6.67 34.87
CA LEU A 10 -11.56 6.10 35.28
C LEU A 10 -11.48 4.61 34.90
N ALA A 11 -12.56 3.86 35.10
CA ALA A 11 -12.64 2.44 34.70
C ALA A 11 -12.56 2.27 33.18
N SER A 12 -13.21 3.13 32.39
CA SER A 12 -13.14 3.11 30.92
C SER A 12 -11.73 3.46 30.41
N LEU A 13 -11.06 4.46 31.01
CA LEU A 13 -9.70 4.84 30.65
C LEU A 13 -8.67 3.77 31.05
N LEU A 14 -8.84 3.15 32.22
CA LEU A 14 -7.99 2.03 32.66
C LEU A 14 -8.20 0.78 31.81
N ALA A 15 -9.43 0.47 31.40
CA ALA A 15 -9.73 -0.63 30.49
C ALA A 15 -9.11 -0.39 29.09
N ALA A 16 -9.17 0.84 28.58
CA ALA A 16 -8.53 1.22 27.32
C ALA A 16 -6.99 1.18 27.40
N ALA A 17 -6.41 1.60 28.52
CA ALA A 17 -4.97 1.54 28.76
C ALA A 17 -4.46 0.09 28.92
N ALA A 18 -5.20 -0.76 29.63
CA ALA A 18 -4.88 -2.18 29.78
C ALA A 18 -5.04 -2.98 28.47
N TRP A 19 -5.97 -2.58 27.60
CA TRP A 19 -6.10 -3.10 26.24
C TRP A 19 -4.87 -2.79 25.38
N HIS A 20 -4.33 -1.57 25.51
CA HIS A 20 -3.20 -1.11 24.72
C HIS A 20 -1.88 -1.79 25.11
N SER A 21 -1.69 -2.13 26.39
CA SER A 21 -0.44 -2.68 26.92
C SER A 21 -0.29 -4.20 26.78
N GLY A 22 -1.31 -4.93 26.29
CA GLY A 22 -1.36 -6.40 26.40
C GLY A 22 -1.56 -7.19 25.10
N ARG A 23 -1.34 -6.61 23.91
CA ARG A 23 -1.73 -7.24 22.63
C ARG A 23 -1.25 -8.70 22.42
N SER A 24 -0.10 -9.11 22.94
CA SER A 24 0.43 -10.48 22.70
C SER A 24 -0.07 -11.55 23.66
N ALA A 25 -0.53 -11.18 24.87
CA ALA A 25 -0.84 -12.15 25.93
C ALA A 25 -2.32 -12.55 26.00
N TRP A 26 -3.23 -11.68 25.53
CA TRP A 26 -4.68 -11.85 25.75
C TRP A 26 -5.45 -12.46 24.59
N ASP A 27 -4.90 -12.47 23.37
CA ASP A 27 -5.55 -13.05 22.19
C ASP A 27 -5.62 -14.58 22.24
N ALA A 28 -4.72 -15.25 22.97
CA ALA A 28 -4.72 -16.70 23.12
C ALA A 28 -5.85 -17.24 24.03
N ALA A 29 -6.54 -16.40 24.79
CA ALA A 29 -7.48 -16.83 25.84
C ALA A 29 -8.92 -16.30 25.69
N GLY A 30 -9.25 -15.58 24.60
CA GLY A 30 -10.59 -15.01 24.39
C GLY A 30 -10.96 -13.87 25.35
N VAL A 31 -10.00 -13.41 26.18
CA VAL A 31 -10.19 -12.36 27.18
C VAL A 31 -10.39 -10.99 26.53
N SER A 32 -9.83 -10.78 25.34
CA SER A 32 -10.03 -9.57 24.54
C SER A 32 -11.52 -9.35 24.19
N ARG A 33 -12.26 -10.41 23.85
CA ARG A 33 -13.72 -10.30 23.60
C ARG A 33 -14.49 -9.96 24.88
N GLY A 34 -14.13 -10.54 26.03
CA GLY A 34 -14.78 -10.28 27.31
C GLY A 34 -14.63 -8.82 27.78
N LEU A 35 -13.42 -8.26 27.64
CA LEU A 35 -13.16 -6.87 27.99
C LEU A 35 -13.81 -5.88 27.01
N ALA A 36 -13.85 -6.20 25.71
CA ALA A 36 -14.58 -5.40 24.72
C ALA A 36 -16.09 -5.38 25.02
N VAL A 37 -16.68 -6.53 25.37
CA VAL A 37 -18.09 -6.62 25.77
C VAL A 37 -18.36 -5.84 27.07
N ALA A 38 -17.50 -5.97 28.08
CA ALA A 38 -17.64 -5.24 29.34
C ALA A 38 -17.52 -3.71 29.15
N GLY A 39 -16.55 -3.26 28.35
CA GLY A 39 -16.41 -1.85 27.99
C GLY A 39 -17.62 -1.31 27.21
N THR A 40 -18.17 -2.13 26.32
CA THR A 40 -19.39 -1.82 25.55
C THR A 40 -20.62 -1.67 26.43
N LEU A 41 -20.82 -2.59 27.38
CA LEU A 41 -21.93 -2.53 28.35
C LEU A 41 -21.81 -1.30 29.27
N ALA A 42 -20.60 -0.91 29.66
CA ALA A 42 -20.36 0.30 30.43
C ALA A 42 -20.69 1.58 29.63
N LEU A 43 -20.35 1.63 28.35
CA LEU A 43 -20.71 2.74 27.45
C LEU A 43 -22.21 2.82 27.20
N LEU A 44 -22.89 1.68 27.02
CA LEU A 44 -24.36 1.59 26.94
C LEU A 44 -25.04 2.13 28.21
N GLY A 45 -24.55 1.71 29.38
CA GLY A 45 -25.05 2.20 30.67
C GLY A 45 -24.84 3.71 30.85
N ALA A 46 -23.69 4.23 30.43
CA ALA A 46 -23.42 5.66 30.44
C ALA A 46 -24.34 6.43 29.48
N GLY A 47 -24.52 5.94 28.25
CA GLY A 47 -25.43 6.53 27.26
C GLY A 47 -26.89 6.57 27.74
N GLY A 48 -27.38 5.49 28.33
CA GLY A 48 -28.74 5.42 28.90
C GLY A 48 -28.97 6.37 30.07
N LEU A 49 -27.99 6.50 30.97
CA LEU A 49 -28.03 7.46 32.09
C LEU A 49 -28.09 8.91 31.60
N VAL A 50 -27.35 9.22 30.53
CA VAL A 50 -27.34 10.55 29.93
C VAL A 50 -28.65 10.84 29.20
N PHE A 51 -29.20 9.87 28.46
CA PHE A 51 -30.52 9.99 27.82
C PHE A 51 -31.60 10.31 28.85
N TRP A 52 -31.60 9.58 29.97
CA TRP A 52 -32.55 9.78 31.06
C TRP A 52 -32.47 11.19 31.67
N GLU A 53 -31.26 11.71 31.90
CA GLU A 53 -31.07 13.07 32.42
C GLU A 53 -31.46 14.15 31.40
N GLY A 54 -31.11 13.98 30.12
CA GLY A 54 -31.55 14.88 29.05
C GLY A 54 -33.08 14.95 28.98
N PHE A 55 -33.75 13.80 28.96
CA PHE A 55 -35.20 13.71 28.94
C PHE A 55 -35.85 14.41 30.16
N ARG A 56 -35.26 14.25 31.35
CA ARG A 56 -35.76 14.87 32.58
C ARG A 56 -35.62 16.40 32.60
N GLN A 57 -34.68 16.96 31.85
CA GLN A 57 -34.37 18.40 31.84
C GLN A 57 -34.94 19.16 30.62
N ARG A 58 -35.70 18.48 29.75
CA ARG A 58 -36.22 19.01 28.47
C ARG A 58 -37.11 20.26 28.59
N GLU A 59 -37.72 20.51 29.74
CA GLU A 59 -38.65 21.63 29.95
C GLU A 59 -37.97 22.93 30.42
N ARG A 60 -36.63 22.95 30.58
CA ARG A 60 -35.90 24.14 31.03
C ARG A 60 -35.52 25.06 29.85
N PRO A 61 -35.88 26.36 29.87
CA PRO A 61 -35.61 27.30 28.77
C PRO A 61 -34.14 27.38 28.34
N ALA A 62 -33.21 27.35 29.29
CA ALA A 62 -31.76 27.42 29.08
C ALA A 62 -31.17 26.21 28.32
N PHE A 63 -31.94 25.14 28.11
CA PHE A 63 -31.46 23.91 27.49
C PHE A 63 -31.73 23.81 25.99
N HIS A 64 -32.56 24.65 25.37
CA HIS A 64 -33.03 24.41 23.99
C HIS A 64 -31.92 24.36 22.92
N GLY A 65 -30.84 25.15 23.05
CA GLY A 65 -29.69 25.08 22.13
C GLY A 65 -28.73 23.92 22.44
N ALA A 66 -28.40 23.75 23.72
CA ALA A 66 -27.54 22.68 24.23
C ALA A 66 -28.11 21.27 24.02
N PHE A 67 -29.43 21.17 24.09
CA PHE A 67 -30.20 19.93 23.93
C PHE A 67 -30.08 19.39 22.51
N ARG A 68 -29.97 20.25 21.49
CA ARG A 68 -29.77 19.84 20.09
C ARG A 68 -28.39 19.23 19.85
N HIS A 69 -27.33 19.84 20.37
CA HIS A 69 -25.98 19.27 20.29
C HIS A 69 -25.88 17.97 21.08
N LEU A 70 -26.48 17.93 22.28
CA LEU A 70 -26.54 16.72 23.07
C LEU A 70 -27.26 15.57 22.34
N TRP A 71 -28.40 15.85 21.72
CA TRP A 71 -29.13 14.87 20.91
C TRP A 71 -28.34 14.40 19.70
N PHE A 72 -27.65 15.32 19.01
CA PHE A 72 -26.76 14.97 17.90
C PHE A 72 -25.67 13.99 18.35
N TYR A 73 -24.94 14.33 19.42
CA TYR A 73 -23.88 13.48 19.96
C TYR A 73 -24.38 12.12 20.48
N GLN A 74 -25.59 12.06 21.06
CA GLN A 74 -26.22 10.81 21.52
C GLN A 74 -26.67 9.93 20.36
N THR A 75 -27.34 10.52 19.36
CA THR A 75 -27.81 9.79 18.17
C THR A 75 -26.61 9.24 17.41
N LEU A 76 -25.59 10.08 17.26
CA LEU A 76 -24.33 9.71 16.62
C LEU A 76 -23.68 8.54 17.37
N ALA A 77 -23.52 8.61 18.69
CA ALA A 77 -22.99 7.51 19.51
C ALA A 77 -23.83 6.21 19.44
N ALA A 78 -25.16 6.31 19.31
CA ALA A 78 -26.02 5.13 19.20
C ALA A 78 -25.90 4.42 17.83
N MET A 79 -25.92 5.18 16.73
CA MET A 79 -25.74 4.63 15.35
C MET A 79 -24.41 3.89 15.22
N THR A 80 -23.40 4.51 15.79
CA THR A 80 -22.01 4.10 15.92
C THR A 80 -21.81 2.80 16.68
N LEU A 81 -22.46 2.67 17.83
CA LEU A 81 -22.45 1.44 18.60
C LEU A 81 -23.19 0.31 17.86
N GLY A 82 -24.30 0.63 17.18
CA GLY A 82 -25.01 -0.33 16.33
C GLY A 82 -24.13 -0.87 15.20
N ALA A 83 -23.38 0.02 14.53
CA ALA A 83 -22.42 -0.37 13.50
C ALA A 83 -21.30 -1.27 14.07
N PHE A 84 -20.78 -0.96 15.26
CA PHE A 84 -19.78 -1.78 15.95
C PHE A 84 -20.28 -3.20 16.25
N LEU A 85 -21.48 -3.33 16.83
CA LEU A 85 -22.07 -4.64 17.15
C LEU A 85 -22.35 -5.46 15.89
N ALA A 86 -22.79 -4.82 14.80
CA ALA A 86 -22.99 -5.48 13.50
C ALA A 86 -21.67 -5.96 12.88
N GLY A 87 -20.58 -5.18 13.04
CA GLY A 87 -19.24 -5.55 12.61
C GLY A 87 -18.69 -6.80 13.31
N LEU A 88 -18.79 -6.82 14.64
CA LEU A 88 -18.41 -7.96 15.47
C LEU A 88 -19.20 -9.22 15.08
N ALA A 89 -20.52 -9.10 14.87
CA ALA A 89 -21.35 -10.21 14.44
C ALA A 89 -21.00 -10.73 13.04
N ALA A 90 -20.45 -9.88 12.17
CA ALA A 90 -20.04 -10.22 10.82
C ALA A 90 -18.59 -10.72 10.71
N GLY A 91 -17.86 -10.86 11.83
CA GLY A 91 -16.44 -11.23 11.82
C GLY A 91 -15.54 -10.20 11.14
N ARG A 92 -16.01 -8.95 10.96
CA ARG A 92 -15.25 -7.86 10.37
C ARG A 92 -14.66 -7.04 11.50
N GLU A 93 -13.39 -7.28 11.82
CA GLU A 93 -12.76 -6.66 12.99
C GLU A 93 -12.33 -5.19 12.75
N HIS A 94 -12.27 -4.71 11.49
CA HIS A 94 -11.46 -3.53 11.14
C HIS A 94 -12.08 -2.49 10.15
N GLY A 95 -13.36 -2.62 9.77
CA GLY A 95 -14.15 -1.65 8.98
C GLY A 95 -14.58 -0.36 9.74
N PRO A 96 -15.59 0.43 9.30
CA PRO A 96 -15.84 1.85 9.67
C PRO A 96 -16.31 2.11 11.12
N PHE A 97 -15.61 1.54 12.09
CA PHE A 97 -15.89 1.51 13.53
C PHE A 97 -15.21 2.67 14.29
N VAL A 98 -14.42 3.47 13.57
CA VAL A 98 -13.50 4.47 14.11
C VAL A 98 -14.16 5.83 14.37
N PHE A 99 -14.97 6.29 13.42
CA PHE A 99 -15.87 7.44 13.59
C PHE A 99 -16.68 7.31 14.86
N ALA A 100 -17.22 6.11 14.99
CA ALA A 100 -17.98 5.64 16.10
C ALA A 100 -17.32 5.88 17.46
N PHE A 101 -16.10 5.39 17.64
CA PHE A 101 -15.44 5.49 18.93
C PHE A 101 -15.02 6.92 19.31
N MET A 102 -14.47 7.69 18.36
CA MET A 102 -14.04 9.08 18.61
C MET A 102 -15.21 10.02 18.88
N GLU A 103 -16.31 9.89 18.13
CA GLU A 103 -17.53 10.65 18.33
C GLU A 103 -18.14 10.38 19.71
N SER A 104 -18.17 9.12 20.14
CA SER A 104 -18.68 8.70 21.44
C SER A 104 -17.83 9.23 22.59
N THR A 105 -16.51 9.23 22.43
CA THR A 105 -15.57 9.72 23.46
C THR A 105 -15.63 11.25 23.58
N ALA A 106 -15.72 11.96 22.44
CA ALA A 106 -15.91 13.41 22.42
C ALA A 106 -17.28 13.82 23.01
N ALA A 107 -18.34 13.08 22.69
CA ALA A 107 -19.67 13.24 23.26
C ALA A 107 -19.69 13.06 24.80
N LEU A 108 -19.02 12.01 25.29
CA LEU A 108 -18.92 11.70 26.72
C LEU A 108 -18.03 12.71 27.47
N ALA A 109 -16.93 13.16 26.87
CA ALA A 109 -16.08 14.21 27.41
C ALA A 109 -16.83 15.55 27.48
N TYR A 110 -17.62 15.88 26.45
CA TYR A 110 -18.49 17.05 26.41
C TYR A 110 -19.56 17.02 27.52
N LEU A 111 -20.18 15.86 27.74
CA LEU A 111 -21.16 15.64 28.80
C LEU A 111 -20.55 15.75 30.20
N ALA A 112 -19.35 15.20 30.39
CA ALA A 112 -18.60 15.34 31.63
C ALA A 112 -18.23 16.81 31.88
N PHE A 113 -17.77 17.53 30.86
CA PHE A 113 -17.43 18.96 30.94
C PHE A 113 -18.64 19.81 31.33
N ARG A 114 -19.80 19.62 30.70
CA ARG A 114 -21.07 20.31 31.03
C ARG A 114 -21.61 20.02 32.43
N GLN A 115 -21.32 18.85 33.00
CA GLN A 115 -21.69 18.53 34.40
C GLN A 115 -20.71 19.11 35.43
N LEU A 116 -19.47 19.38 35.03
CA LEU A 116 -18.40 19.89 35.87
C LEU A 116 -18.31 21.44 35.86
N TYR A 117 -18.64 22.09 34.74
CA TYR A 117 -18.58 23.54 34.57
C TYR A 117 -19.98 24.13 34.30
N PRO A 118 -20.50 25.06 35.14
CA PRO A 118 -21.77 25.72 34.87
C PRO A 118 -21.70 26.60 33.61
N ALA A 119 -22.84 26.75 32.93
CA ALA A 119 -22.94 27.40 31.62
C ALA A 119 -22.61 28.91 31.68
N ASP A 120 -21.34 29.26 31.50
CA ASP A 120 -20.91 30.62 31.17
C ASP A 120 -20.69 30.78 29.65
N LYS A 121 -20.48 32.02 29.21
CA LYS A 121 -20.29 32.34 27.78
C LYS A 121 -19.03 31.69 27.19
N ALA A 122 -18.02 31.38 28.01
CA ALA A 122 -16.77 30.79 27.53
C ALA A 122 -16.96 29.29 27.25
N ALA A 123 -17.63 28.57 28.14
CA ALA A 123 -17.99 27.17 27.96
C ALA A 123 -18.86 26.95 26.70
N ALA A 124 -19.84 27.83 26.46
CA ALA A 124 -20.70 27.75 25.27
C ALA A 124 -19.93 28.02 23.96
N ARG A 125 -18.94 28.93 23.97
CA ARG A 125 -18.08 29.18 22.80
C ARG A 125 -17.15 28.01 22.52
N ALA A 126 -16.51 27.46 23.56
CA ALA A 126 -15.64 26.29 23.43
C ALA A 126 -16.41 25.08 22.88
N GLU A 127 -17.63 24.86 23.34
CA GLU A 127 -18.53 23.83 22.80
C GLU A 127 -18.81 24.03 21.31
N MET A 128 -19.19 25.25 20.91
CA MET A 128 -19.52 25.51 19.51
C MET A 128 -18.30 25.31 18.59
N VAL A 129 -17.11 25.68 19.06
CA VAL A 129 -15.85 25.41 18.36
C VAL A 129 -15.61 23.91 18.24
N LEU A 130 -15.74 23.15 19.33
CA LEU A 130 -15.55 21.71 19.33
C LEU A 130 -16.55 21.01 18.39
N PHE A 131 -17.83 21.36 18.47
CA PHE A 131 -18.88 20.86 17.58
C PHE A 131 -18.57 21.14 16.11
N SER A 132 -18.15 22.36 15.80
CA SER A 132 -17.80 22.75 14.44
C SER A 132 -16.59 21.96 13.91
N ILE A 133 -15.55 21.77 14.74
CA ILE A 133 -14.37 20.98 14.39
C ILE A 133 -14.77 19.53 14.14
N THR A 134 -15.53 18.91 15.06
CA THR A 134 -16.00 17.53 14.89
C THR A 134 -16.80 17.40 13.61
N LEU A 135 -17.86 18.18 13.42
CA LEU A 135 -18.72 18.11 12.23
C LEU A 135 -17.92 18.29 10.93
N THR A 136 -16.92 19.18 10.93
CA THR A 136 -16.06 19.43 9.76
C THR A 136 -15.19 18.21 9.45
N LEU A 137 -14.55 17.62 10.46
CA LEU A 137 -13.73 16.41 10.27
C LEU A 137 -14.59 15.23 9.79
N LEU A 138 -15.80 15.09 10.33
CA LEU A 138 -16.76 14.07 9.89
C LEU A 138 -17.16 14.25 8.43
N ALA A 139 -17.53 15.47 8.06
CA ALA A 139 -17.90 15.80 6.69
C ALA A 139 -16.71 15.60 5.73
N ALA A 140 -15.50 15.99 6.11
CA ALA A 140 -14.29 15.85 5.29
C ALA A 140 -13.94 14.37 5.07
N GLU A 141 -13.93 13.56 6.11
CA GLU A 141 -13.64 12.13 6.02
C GLU A 141 -14.72 11.39 5.20
N GLY A 142 -16.01 11.70 5.42
CA GLY A 142 -17.11 11.16 4.61
C GLY A 142 -16.99 11.56 3.14
N ALA A 143 -16.72 12.83 2.85
CA ALA A 143 -16.54 13.33 1.50
C ALA A 143 -15.34 12.68 0.79
N LEU A 144 -14.19 12.54 1.47
CA LEU A 144 -13.00 11.91 0.91
C LEU A 144 -13.21 10.42 0.62
N ARG A 145 -13.93 9.70 1.50
CA ARG A 145 -14.28 8.29 1.26
C ARG A 145 -15.23 8.14 0.07
N LEU A 146 -16.27 8.97 0.02
CA LEU A 146 -17.19 8.98 -1.12
C LEU A 146 -16.46 9.32 -2.42
N ALA A 147 -15.57 10.30 -2.40
CA ALA A 147 -14.73 10.63 -3.55
C ALA A 147 -13.84 9.44 -3.96
N GLY A 148 -13.25 8.71 -3.01
CA GLY A 148 -12.45 7.51 -3.29
C GLY A 148 -13.22 6.34 -3.91
N LEU A 149 -14.55 6.31 -3.79
CA LEU A 149 -15.39 5.30 -4.45
C LEU A 149 -15.62 5.60 -5.94
N VAL A 150 -15.52 6.86 -6.35
CA VAL A 150 -15.82 7.31 -7.72
C VAL A 150 -14.61 7.82 -8.49
N VAL A 151 -13.55 8.22 -7.77
CA VAL A 151 -12.33 8.76 -8.35
C VAL A 151 -11.15 7.86 -7.99
N ALA A 152 -10.61 7.15 -8.99
CA ALA A 152 -9.35 6.47 -8.88
C ALA A 152 -8.20 7.50 -8.94
N HIS A 153 -7.66 7.86 -7.78
CA HIS A 153 -6.54 8.79 -7.66
C HIS A 153 -5.64 8.39 -6.49
N PRO A 154 -4.30 8.50 -6.59
CA PRO A 154 -3.38 8.06 -5.53
C PRO A 154 -3.64 8.69 -4.16
N LEU A 155 -4.10 9.95 -4.12
CA LEU A 155 -4.50 10.63 -2.88
C LEU A 155 -5.73 10.00 -2.18
N LEU A 156 -6.61 9.35 -2.95
CA LEU A 156 -7.93 8.90 -2.51
C LEU A 156 -8.03 7.37 -2.34
N VAL A 157 -6.95 6.62 -2.58
CA VAL A 157 -6.89 5.16 -2.38
C VAL A 157 -7.32 4.82 -0.95
N ALA A 158 -8.28 3.90 -0.81
CA ALA A 158 -8.89 3.50 0.45
C ALA A 158 -7.91 2.78 1.39
N VAL A 159 -8.30 2.61 2.66
CA VAL A 159 -7.63 1.69 3.61
C VAL A 159 -7.92 0.27 3.11
N ASN A 160 -6.87 -0.50 2.86
CA ASN A 160 -6.92 -1.84 2.24
C ASN A 160 -7.64 -1.83 0.89
N PRO A 161 -7.09 -1.10 -0.10
CA PRO A 161 -7.68 -1.06 -1.42
C PRO A 161 -7.72 -2.47 -2.01
N THR A 162 -8.74 -2.76 -2.83
CA THR A 162 -8.67 -3.94 -3.69
C THR A 162 -7.55 -3.74 -4.70
N SER A 163 -6.95 -4.83 -5.19
CA SER A 163 -5.94 -4.75 -6.25
C SER A 163 -6.46 -4.01 -7.50
N GLU A 164 -7.74 -4.15 -7.84
CA GLU A 164 -8.39 -3.35 -8.88
C GLU A 164 -8.29 -1.84 -8.60
N ALA A 165 -8.63 -1.41 -7.39
CA ALA A 165 -8.59 -0.01 -7.00
C ALA A 165 -7.16 0.53 -7.01
N THR A 166 -6.18 -0.25 -6.53
CA THR A 166 -4.76 0.10 -6.57
C THR A 166 -4.28 0.27 -8.00
N VAL A 167 -4.52 -0.73 -8.85
CA VAL A 167 -4.16 -0.70 -10.27
C VAL A 167 -4.77 0.51 -10.96
N ASN A 168 -6.08 0.74 -10.79
CA ASN A 168 -6.77 1.85 -11.46
C ASN A 168 -6.32 3.23 -10.96
N ALA A 169 -5.89 3.34 -9.70
CA ALA A 169 -5.39 4.59 -9.14
C ALA A 169 -4.02 5.00 -9.69
N TRP A 170 -3.17 4.02 -10.02
CA TRP A 170 -1.79 4.26 -10.48
C TRP A 170 -1.59 4.08 -11.98
N ARG A 171 -2.57 3.51 -12.68
CA ARG A 171 -2.57 3.39 -14.14
C ARG A 171 -2.44 4.76 -14.79
N LEU A 172 -1.63 4.82 -15.85
CA LEU A 172 -1.43 6.07 -16.57
C LEU A 172 -2.69 6.45 -17.36
N LYS A 173 -2.94 7.76 -17.48
CA LYS A 173 -4.09 8.26 -18.22
C LYS A 173 -3.95 7.95 -19.73
N PRO A 174 -4.91 7.25 -20.37
CA PRO A 174 -4.86 6.98 -21.80
C PRO A 174 -4.66 8.24 -22.64
N GLY A 175 -3.77 8.15 -23.63
CA GLY A 175 -3.46 9.25 -24.54
C GLY A 175 -2.63 10.40 -23.96
N SER A 176 -2.22 10.35 -22.69
CA SER A 176 -1.21 11.27 -22.14
C SER A 176 0.18 10.95 -22.71
N LEU A 177 1.14 11.85 -22.48
CA LEU A 177 2.55 11.62 -22.81
C LEU A 177 3.30 11.22 -21.53
N TRP A 178 4.09 10.15 -21.61
CA TRP A 178 4.98 9.69 -20.54
C TRP A 178 6.32 9.28 -21.17
N MET A 179 7.43 9.84 -20.69
CA MET A 179 8.79 9.51 -21.14
C MET A 179 8.95 9.46 -22.67
N GLY A 180 8.30 10.41 -23.37
CA GLY A 180 8.34 10.51 -24.84
C GLY A 180 7.38 9.58 -25.60
N GLN A 181 6.63 8.71 -24.91
CA GLN A 181 5.65 7.80 -25.50
C GLN A 181 4.21 8.24 -25.20
N ARG A 182 3.33 8.15 -26.21
CA ARG A 182 1.89 8.30 -26.00
C ARG A 182 1.35 7.03 -25.35
N ILE A 183 0.71 7.19 -24.20
CA ILE A 183 0.10 6.09 -23.44
C ILE A 183 -1.05 5.49 -24.23
N ASN A 184 -1.09 4.16 -24.29
CA ASN A 184 -2.07 3.43 -25.07
C ASN A 184 -3.49 3.58 -24.48
N SER A 185 -4.48 3.13 -25.26
CA SER A 185 -5.90 3.20 -24.95
C SER A 185 -6.28 2.50 -23.64
N ARG A 186 -5.43 1.58 -23.16
CA ARG A 186 -5.61 0.80 -21.93
C ARG A 186 -4.86 1.36 -20.72
N GLY A 187 -4.10 2.44 -20.89
CA GLY A 187 -3.39 3.12 -19.80
C GLY A 187 -1.99 2.58 -19.49
N TYR A 188 -1.36 1.86 -20.43
CA TYR A 188 0.00 1.34 -20.29
C TYR A 188 1.01 2.10 -21.14
N CYS A 189 2.26 2.19 -20.66
CA CYS A 189 3.40 2.69 -21.41
C CYS A 189 3.90 1.64 -22.41
N ASP A 190 3.09 1.38 -23.42
CA ASP A 190 3.38 0.45 -24.52
C ASP A 190 2.77 0.96 -25.83
N ALA A 191 3.11 0.30 -26.94
CA ALA A 191 2.34 0.40 -28.16
C ALA A 191 0.92 -0.17 -27.99
N GLU A 192 0.02 0.17 -28.92
CA GLU A 192 -1.28 -0.49 -29.00
C GLU A 192 -1.10 -1.97 -29.37
N ARG A 193 -1.76 -2.87 -28.63
CA ARG A 193 -1.69 -4.31 -28.83
C ARG A 193 -3.06 -4.87 -29.11
N THR A 194 -3.17 -5.79 -30.08
CA THR A 194 -4.42 -6.52 -30.32
C THR A 194 -4.63 -7.58 -29.25
N VAL A 195 -5.84 -7.65 -28.68
CA VAL A 195 -6.20 -8.69 -27.70
C VAL A 195 -6.03 -10.08 -28.32
N ARG A 196 -6.61 -10.31 -29.50
CA ARG A 196 -6.39 -11.54 -30.25
C ARG A 196 -4.95 -11.59 -30.75
N LYS A 197 -4.24 -12.68 -30.42
CA LYS A 197 -2.86 -12.94 -30.85
C LYS A 197 -2.81 -13.16 -32.37
N PRO A 198 -2.01 -12.38 -33.12
CA PRO A 198 -1.83 -12.62 -34.55
C PRO A 198 -1.14 -13.96 -34.83
N PRO A 199 -1.37 -14.59 -36.01
CA PRO A 199 -0.62 -15.78 -36.41
C PRO A 199 0.89 -15.51 -36.49
N GLY A 200 1.71 -16.49 -36.07
CA GLY A 200 3.18 -16.38 -36.12
C GLY A 200 3.82 -15.52 -35.02
N VAL A 201 3.01 -14.98 -34.10
CA VAL A 201 3.49 -14.21 -32.95
C VAL A 201 3.69 -15.11 -31.74
N PHE A 202 4.87 -15.02 -31.13
CA PHE A 202 5.14 -15.46 -29.77
C PHE A 202 4.92 -14.29 -28.83
N ARG A 203 3.93 -14.38 -27.94
CA ARG A 203 3.52 -13.27 -27.09
C ARG A 203 3.99 -13.45 -25.65
N ILE A 204 4.73 -12.46 -25.17
CA ILE A 204 5.21 -12.36 -23.80
C ILE A 204 4.39 -11.28 -23.10
N VAL A 205 3.79 -11.58 -21.96
CA VAL A 205 3.16 -10.57 -21.09
C VAL A 205 4.11 -10.27 -19.94
N VAL A 206 4.43 -9.00 -19.73
CA VAL A 206 5.26 -8.53 -18.61
C VAL A 206 4.38 -7.89 -17.57
N LEU A 207 4.50 -8.36 -16.33
CA LEU A 207 3.92 -7.80 -15.12
C LEU A 207 5.07 -7.21 -14.31
N ALA A 208 5.07 -5.90 -14.11
CA ALA A 208 6.07 -5.23 -13.29
C ALA A 208 5.49 -3.96 -12.69
N ASP A 209 6.23 -3.38 -11.78
CA ASP A 209 5.90 -2.15 -11.11
C ASP A 209 6.39 -0.91 -11.92
N SER A 210 6.78 0.11 -11.18
CA SER A 210 7.50 1.30 -11.60
C SER A 210 8.67 1.07 -12.58
N PHE A 211 9.42 -0.04 -12.47
CA PHE A 211 10.52 -0.33 -13.38
C PHE A 211 10.04 -0.64 -14.80
N GLY A 212 8.92 -1.36 -14.93
CA GLY A 212 8.34 -1.67 -16.24
C GLY A 212 7.61 -0.49 -16.86
N VAL A 213 7.04 0.41 -16.05
CA VAL A 213 6.52 1.71 -16.52
C VAL A 213 7.66 2.56 -17.09
N GLY A 214 8.79 2.60 -16.37
CA GLY A 214 10.05 3.22 -16.78
C GLY A 214 10.14 4.71 -16.49
N TYR A 215 11.31 5.12 -15.95
CA TYR A 215 11.72 6.51 -15.72
C TYR A 215 12.84 6.99 -16.65
N VAL A 216 12.99 6.27 -17.76
CA VAL A 216 13.86 6.61 -18.89
C VAL A 216 13.00 6.79 -20.14
N PRO A 217 13.47 7.52 -21.17
CA PRO A 217 12.76 7.60 -22.44
C PRO A 217 12.32 6.21 -22.93
N TYR A 218 11.10 6.08 -23.46
CA TYR A 218 10.46 4.79 -23.77
C TYR A 218 11.35 3.84 -24.58
N GLN A 219 12.11 4.34 -25.55
CA GLN A 219 13.04 3.54 -26.36
C GLN A 219 14.20 2.90 -25.55
N HIS A 220 14.39 3.30 -24.30
CA HIS A 220 15.41 2.78 -23.39
C HIS A 220 14.82 1.97 -22.24
N ASN A 221 13.49 1.84 -22.16
CA ASN A 221 12.84 0.99 -21.17
C ASN A 221 13.21 -0.48 -21.42
N PHE A 222 13.55 -1.23 -20.37
CA PHE A 222 14.03 -2.62 -20.51
C PHE A 222 13.01 -3.55 -21.18
N VAL A 223 11.70 -3.32 -21.01
CA VAL A 223 10.62 -4.10 -21.63
C VAL A 223 10.61 -3.86 -23.15
N LYS A 224 10.80 -2.61 -23.57
CA LYS A 224 10.91 -2.27 -24.99
C LYS A 224 12.18 -2.86 -25.60
N LEU A 225 13.31 -2.73 -24.91
CA LEU A 225 14.59 -3.29 -25.33
C LEU A 225 14.56 -4.83 -25.39
N LEU A 226 13.81 -5.49 -24.51
CA LEU A 226 13.59 -6.94 -24.56
C LEU A 226 12.93 -7.34 -25.88
N GLU A 227 11.85 -6.67 -26.29
CA GLU A 227 11.17 -6.93 -27.56
C GLU A 227 12.12 -6.77 -28.75
N GLU A 228 12.90 -5.69 -28.77
CA GLU A 228 13.84 -5.40 -29.84
C GLU A 228 14.95 -6.45 -29.94
N ARG A 229 15.52 -6.86 -28.80
CA ARG A 229 16.56 -7.90 -28.74
C ARG A 229 16.05 -9.25 -29.21
N LEU A 230 14.88 -9.68 -28.74
CA LEU A 230 14.29 -10.96 -29.14
C LEU A 230 13.98 -10.99 -30.65
N ASN A 231 13.50 -9.87 -31.22
CA ASN A 231 13.22 -9.79 -32.65
C ASN A 231 14.49 -9.65 -33.50
N ALA A 232 15.58 -9.06 -33.00
CA ALA A 232 16.85 -8.99 -33.71
C ALA A 232 17.47 -10.39 -33.93
N GLU A 233 17.23 -11.32 -33.03
CA GLU A 233 17.71 -12.71 -33.09
C GLU A 233 16.64 -13.70 -33.59
N ALA A 234 15.45 -13.21 -33.95
CA ALA A 234 14.34 -14.07 -34.34
C ALA A 234 14.59 -14.74 -35.70
N LYS A 235 14.15 -16.00 -35.81
CA LYS A 235 14.16 -16.74 -37.08
C LYS A 235 13.20 -16.10 -38.09
N PRO A 236 13.41 -16.29 -39.40
CA PRO A 236 12.43 -15.91 -40.42
C PRO A 236 11.04 -16.48 -40.07
N LEU A 237 10.00 -15.63 -40.15
CA LEU A 237 8.60 -15.94 -39.81
C LEU A 237 8.26 -16.03 -38.30
N GLN A 238 9.23 -15.87 -37.40
CA GLN A 238 8.96 -15.74 -35.96
C GLN A 238 8.96 -14.25 -35.58
N ARG A 239 7.91 -13.80 -34.88
CA ARG A 239 7.84 -12.45 -34.33
C ARG A 239 7.54 -12.51 -32.84
N PHE A 240 8.29 -11.74 -32.06
CA PHE A 240 8.00 -11.56 -30.63
C PHE A 240 7.18 -10.29 -30.43
N GLU A 241 6.11 -10.39 -29.65
CA GLU A 241 5.40 -9.25 -29.09
C GLU A 241 5.54 -9.28 -27.57
N VAL A 242 6.10 -8.23 -27.00
CA VAL A 242 6.20 -8.07 -25.54
C VAL A 242 5.16 -7.05 -25.11
N VAL A 243 4.10 -7.53 -24.47
CA VAL A 243 3.02 -6.71 -23.93
C VAL A 243 3.42 -6.24 -22.55
N ASN A 244 3.55 -4.93 -22.39
CA ASN A 244 3.84 -4.31 -21.10
C ASN A 244 2.54 -3.99 -20.35
N LEU A 245 2.25 -4.71 -19.26
CA LEU A 245 1.12 -4.44 -18.36
C LEU A 245 1.55 -3.80 -17.05
N SER A 246 2.72 -3.15 -17.03
CA SER A 246 3.26 -2.56 -15.82
C SER A 246 2.49 -1.33 -15.35
N VAL A 247 2.38 -1.21 -14.03
CA VAL A 247 1.71 -0.10 -13.33
C VAL A 247 2.60 0.32 -12.17
N ALA A 248 2.73 1.61 -11.89
CA ALA A 248 3.56 2.07 -10.78
C ALA A 248 2.92 1.69 -9.44
N SER A 249 3.74 1.43 -8.42
CA SER A 249 3.26 1.18 -7.04
C SER A 249 2.26 0.02 -6.92
N VAL A 250 2.48 -1.03 -7.69
CA VAL A 250 1.72 -2.29 -7.59
C VAL A 250 2.68 -3.44 -7.33
N GLY A 251 2.20 -4.50 -6.67
CA GLY A 251 3.02 -5.66 -6.32
C GLY A 251 2.39 -6.99 -6.76
N PRO A 252 2.85 -8.12 -6.19
CA PRO A 252 2.40 -9.47 -6.53
C PRO A 252 0.89 -9.69 -6.48
N ALA A 253 0.18 -9.10 -5.51
CA ALA A 253 -1.28 -9.17 -5.45
C ALA A 253 -1.95 -8.54 -6.69
N GLU A 254 -1.48 -7.37 -7.11
CA GLU A 254 -1.97 -6.68 -8.31
C GLU A 254 -1.50 -7.34 -9.60
N TYR A 255 -0.29 -7.92 -9.65
CA TYR A 255 0.16 -8.71 -10.78
C TYR A 255 -0.79 -9.89 -11.05
N HIS A 256 -1.21 -10.58 -9.99
CA HIS A 256 -2.24 -11.62 -10.09
C HIS A 256 -3.55 -11.08 -10.65
N TRP A 257 -4.02 -9.94 -10.15
CA TRP A 257 -5.25 -9.30 -10.65
C TRP A 257 -5.14 -8.91 -12.13
N LEU A 258 -4.04 -8.27 -12.53
CA LEU A 258 -3.74 -7.85 -13.90
C LEU A 258 -3.68 -9.05 -14.85
N LEU A 259 -3.01 -10.14 -14.45
CA LEU A 259 -2.95 -11.35 -15.25
C LEU A 259 -4.34 -11.94 -15.45
N LEU A 260 -5.08 -12.13 -14.36
CA LEU A 260 -6.41 -12.75 -14.38
C LEU A 260 -7.40 -11.99 -15.26
N HIS A 261 -7.45 -10.66 -15.14
CA HIS A 261 -8.48 -9.84 -15.78
C HIS A 261 -8.06 -9.27 -17.13
N GLU A 262 -6.76 -9.12 -17.39
CA GLU A 262 -6.25 -8.49 -18.61
C GLU A 262 -5.26 -9.34 -19.38
N GLY A 263 -4.25 -9.90 -18.70
CA GLY A 263 -3.15 -10.62 -19.34
C GLY A 263 -3.59 -11.92 -20.03
N LEU A 264 -4.43 -12.73 -19.39
CA LEU A 264 -4.88 -14.02 -19.94
C LEU A 264 -5.66 -13.85 -21.25
N ALA A 265 -6.47 -12.79 -21.38
CA ALA A 265 -7.22 -12.49 -22.60
C ALA A 265 -6.31 -12.25 -23.81
N MET A 266 -5.04 -11.88 -23.59
CA MET A 266 -4.06 -11.66 -24.65
C MET A 266 -3.38 -12.93 -25.16
N GLN A 267 -3.71 -14.10 -24.61
CA GLN A 267 -3.17 -15.41 -25.01
C GLN A 267 -1.63 -15.51 -24.93
N PRO A 268 -1.01 -15.22 -23.76
CA PRO A 268 0.43 -15.26 -23.59
C PRO A 268 0.99 -16.67 -23.79
N ASP A 269 2.14 -16.74 -24.47
CA ASP A 269 2.99 -17.93 -24.54
C ASP A 269 3.98 -17.97 -23.37
N LEU A 270 4.33 -16.80 -22.82
CA LEU A 270 5.14 -16.62 -21.62
C LEU A 270 4.61 -15.42 -20.82
N VAL A 271 4.61 -15.54 -19.50
CA VAL A 271 4.39 -14.44 -18.56
C VAL A 271 5.68 -14.22 -17.79
N ILE A 272 6.20 -12.99 -17.80
CA ILE A 272 7.34 -12.58 -17.00
C ILE A 272 6.81 -11.73 -15.85
N CYS A 273 7.00 -12.19 -14.62
CA CYS A 273 6.67 -11.45 -13.42
C CYS A 273 7.95 -10.86 -12.84
N CYS A 274 8.06 -9.54 -12.87
CA CYS A 274 9.22 -8.80 -12.39
C CYS A 274 9.01 -8.43 -10.91
N ILE A 275 9.87 -8.96 -10.04
CA ILE A 275 9.79 -8.73 -8.59
C ILE A 275 10.86 -7.74 -8.18
N PHE A 276 10.45 -6.58 -7.69
CA PHE A 276 11.34 -5.59 -7.11
C PHE A 276 11.67 -5.95 -5.67
N LEU A 277 12.93 -6.35 -5.45
CA LEU A 277 13.39 -6.90 -4.18
C LEU A 277 13.41 -5.84 -3.05
N GLY A 278 13.37 -4.55 -3.41
CA GLY A 278 13.38 -3.44 -2.46
C GLY A 278 12.06 -3.21 -1.74
N ASN A 279 10.90 -3.46 -2.39
CA ASN A 279 9.59 -3.14 -1.81
C ASN A 279 8.52 -4.22 -1.97
N ASP A 280 8.55 -5.09 -2.97
CA ASP A 280 7.42 -6.02 -3.22
C ASP A 280 7.13 -6.94 -2.02
N PHE A 281 8.18 -7.31 -1.28
CA PHE A 281 8.05 -8.08 -0.04
C PHE A 281 7.54 -7.26 1.15
N LEU A 282 7.89 -5.96 1.19
CA LEU A 282 7.44 -5.06 2.25
C LEU A 282 6.00 -4.66 2.04
N ASP A 283 5.63 -4.30 0.81
CA ASP A 283 4.30 -3.84 0.45
C ASP A 283 3.28 -4.94 0.67
N ASP A 284 3.53 -6.18 0.20
CA ASP A 284 2.63 -7.31 0.47
C ASP A 284 2.54 -7.66 1.97
N ALA A 285 3.64 -7.55 2.72
CA ALA A 285 3.64 -7.81 4.16
C ALA A 285 2.91 -6.71 4.94
N ILE A 286 3.03 -5.45 4.51
CA ILE A 286 2.28 -4.32 5.03
C ILE A 286 0.81 -4.51 4.70
N ASP A 287 0.43 -4.84 3.47
CA ASP A 287 -0.96 -5.07 3.10
C ASP A 287 -1.58 -6.23 3.91
N ALA A 288 -0.84 -7.33 4.10
CA ALA A 288 -1.26 -8.45 4.96
C ALA A 288 -1.34 -8.08 6.46
N ALA A 289 -0.57 -7.08 6.91
CA ALA A 289 -0.66 -6.54 8.26
C ALA A 289 -1.75 -5.47 8.39
N ASP A 290 -2.00 -4.71 7.33
CA ASP A 290 -3.00 -3.66 7.21
C ASP A 290 -4.42 -4.24 7.20
N GLU A 291 -4.59 -5.47 6.68
CA GLU A 291 -5.78 -6.30 6.93
C GLU A 291 -6.10 -6.47 8.42
N LYS A 292 -5.12 -6.29 9.32
CA LYS A 292 -5.21 -6.44 10.77
C LYS A 292 -5.17 -5.11 11.54
N LEU A 293 -5.25 -3.97 10.84
CA LEU A 293 -5.19 -2.64 11.47
C LEU A 293 -6.35 -2.43 12.46
N GLY A 294 -6.00 -2.10 13.71
CA GLY A 294 -6.97 -1.79 14.75
C GLY A 294 -7.57 -0.38 14.65
N VAL A 295 -8.71 -0.19 15.31
CA VAL A 295 -9.50 1.07 15.38
C VAL A 295 -8.70 2.30 15.89
N PHE A 296 -7.55 2.09 16.51
CA PHE A 296 -6.72 3.14 17.12
C PHE A 296 -5.55 3.60 16.26
N ASP A 297 -5.38 3.07 15.04
CA ASP A 297 -4.31 3.51 14.14
C ASP A 297 -4.71 4.76 13.37
N ALA A 298 -3.84 5.78 13.38
CA ALA A 298 -4.05 7.03 12.64
C ALA A 298 -4.07 6.83 11.11
N GLN A 299 -3.51 5.74 10.59
CA GLN A 299 -3.55 5.41 9.16
C GLN A 299 -4.91 4.86 8.71
N SER A 300 -5.82 4.51 9.63
CA SER A 300 -7.18 4.07 9.30
C SER A 300 -8.11 5.21 8.82
N TYR A 301 -7.64 6.46 8.85
CA TYR A 301 -8.41 7.67 8.51
C TYR A 301 -8.01 8.24 7.15
N GLN A 302 -8.97 8.39 6.23
CA GLN A 302 -8.75 8.92 4.89
C GLN A 302 -8.27 10.37 4.92
N THR A 303 -8.70 11.18 5.89
CA THR A 303 -8.25 12.56 6.14
C THR A 303 -6.78 12.60 6.53
N VAL A 304 -6.35 11.77 7.48
CA VAL A 304 -4.94 11.67 7.91
C VAL A 304 -4.07 11.20 6.75
N ARG A 305 -4.50 10.17 6.00
CA ARG A 305 -3.79 9.70 4.82
C ARG A 305 -3.77 10.73 3.70
N PHE A 306 -4.89 11.39 3.43
CA PHE A 306 -4.98 12.43 2.42
C PHE A 306 -4.03 13.57 2.75
N VAL A 307 -4.01 14.05 4.00
CA VAL A 307 -3.07 15.09 4.43
C VAL A 307 -1.62 14.58 4.37
N SER A 308 -1.35 13.35 4.79
CA SER A 308 -0.01 12.75 4.75
C SER A 308 0.51 12.61 3.31
N ARG A 309 -0.31 12.07 2.41
CA ARG A 309 -0.04 11.90 0.98
C ARG A 309 0.02 13.25 0.27
N LEU A 310 -0.83 14.21 0.62
CA LEU A 310 -0.78 15.55 0.07
C LEU A 310 0.50 16.27 0.50
N SER A 311 0.90 16.14 1.77
CA SER A 311 2.17 16.66 2.28
C SER A 311 3.37 16.00 1.59
N LEU A 312 3.28 14.71 1.34
CA LEU A 312 4.24 13.94 0.56
C LEU A 312 4.30 14.45 -0.89
N LEU A 313 3.16 14.62 -1.56
CA LEU A 313 3.06 15.20 -2.90
C LEU A 313 3.56 16.64 -2.97
N PHE A 314 3.33 17.48 -1.96
CA PHE A 314 3.87 18.85 -1.95
C PHE A 314 5.40 18.84 -1.81
N ARG A 315 5.94 17.97 -0.95
CA ARG A 315 7.39 17.74 -0.84
C ARG A 315 7.98 17.24 -2.16
N TYR A 316 7.27 16.34 -2.84
CA TYR A 316 7.72 15.78 -4.12
C TYR A 316 7.49 16.69 -5.32
N ARG A 317 6.38 17.42 -5.41
CA ARG A 317 6.10 18.33 -6.52
C ARG A 317 7.08 19.50 -6.57
N ARG A 318 7.44 20.07 -5.41
CA ARG A 318 8.52 21.06 -5.34
C ARG A 318 9.87 20.50 -5.80
N ARG A 319 10.07 19.17 -5.71
CA ARG A 319 11.26 18.48 -6.23
C ARG A 319 11.11 18.12 -7.71
N ALA A 320 10.01 17.54 -8.14
CA ALA A 320 9.73 17.18 -9.52
C ALA A 320 9.72 18.41 -10.44
N GLU A 321 9.18 19.56 -10.02
CA GLU A 321 9.28 20.82 -10.78
C GLU A 321 10.74 21.32 -10.89
N ALA A 322 11.63 20.93 -9.97
CA ALA A 322 13.07 21.18 -10.08
C ALA A 322 13.80 20.16 -10.98
N PHE A 323 13.24 18.95 -11.19
CA PHE A 323 13.82 17.86 -12.00
C PHE A 323 13.21 17.71 -13.39
N LEU A 324 12.02 18.27 -13.65
CA LEU A 324 11.39 18.28 -14.97
C LEU A 324 12.19 19.08 -16.02
N ILE A 325 13.25 19.77 -15.61
CA ILE A 325 14.18 20.52 -16.47
C ILE A 325 15.50 19.77 -16.68
N ASP A 326 15.84 18.77 -15.86
CA ASP A 326 17.16 18.13 -15.90
C ASP A 326 17.09 16.63 -15.64
N HIS A 327 17.27 15.84 -16.71
CA HIS A 327 17.48 14.39 -16.65
C HIS A 327 18.80 13.97 -15.96
N GLY A 328 19.51 14.88 -15.28
CA GLY A 328 20.74 14.63 -14.51
C GLY A 328 20.65 14.91 -13.01
N GLY A 329 19.49 15.28 -12.47
CA GLY A 329 19.33 15.66 -11.06
C GLY A 329 18.80 14.55 -10.13
N PRO A 330 19.07 14.60 -8.82
CA PRO A 330 18.72 13.56 -7.85
C PRO A 330 17.24 13.54 -7.40
N ALA A 331 16.50 12.45 -7.55
CA ALA A 331 15.06 12.43 -7.19
C ALA A 331 14.78 12.68 -5.69
N PHE A 332 15.63 12.14 -4.80
CA PHE A 332 15.53 12.30 -3.35
C PHE A 332 16.70 13.11 -2.77
N SER A 333 16.53 13.81 -1.63
CA SER A 333 17.70 14.34 -0.89
C SER A 333 18.52 13.17 -0.32
N PRO A 334 19.79 13.39 0.07
CA PRO A 334 20.59 12.31 0.64
C PRO A 334 19.93 11.68 1.87
N GLU A 335 19.27 12.48 2.72
CA GLU A 335 18.61 12.00 3.94
C GLU A 335 17.34 11.22 3.64
N ASP A 336 16.49 11.73 2.73
CA ASP A 336 15.26 11.03 2.34
C ASP A 336 15.57 9.73 1.60
N TYR A 337 16.60 9.74 0.75
CA TYR A 337 17.08 8.55 0.04
C TYR A 337 17.67 7.52 1.00
N TRP A 338 18.52 7.97 1.94
CA TRP A 338 19.08 7.08 2.96
C TRP A 338 17.97 6.42 3.80
N ARG A 339 16.93 7.18 4.20
CA ARG A 339 15.79 6.61 4.93
C ARG A 339 15.04 5.56 4.10
N LEU A 340 14.76 5.87 2.84
CA LEU A 340 14.09 4.93 1.93
C LEU A 340 14.88 3.62 1.81
N GLU A 341 16.16 3.70 1.48
CA GLU A 341 17.03 2.53 1.32
C GLU A 341 17.22 1.77 2.64
N LYS A 342 17.24 2.48 3.78
CA LYS A 342 17.31 1.88 5.11
C LYS A 342 16.05 1.09 5.46
N ASP A 343 14.87 1.63 5.14
CA ASP A 343 13.60 0.93 5.34
C ASP A 343 13.57 -0.33 4.47
N ARG A 344 13.96 -0.21 3.19
CA ARG A 344 14.04 -1.32 2.23
C ARG A 344 15.03 -2.40 2.63
N LEU A 345 16.17 -2.04 3.24
CA LEU A 345 17.17 -2.98 3.75
C LEU A 345 16.58 -4.03 4.73
N THR A 346 15.42 -3.76 5.33
CA THR A 346 14.67 -4.72 6.15
C THR A 346 14.43 -6.05 5.45
N VAL A 347 14.26 -6.06 4.13
CA VAL A 347 14.12 -7.32 3.35
C VAL A 347 15.35 -8.22 3.52
N CYS A 348 16.54 -7.66 3.70
CA CYS A 348 17.78 -8.40 3.90
C CYS A 348 17.99 -8.87 5.35
N TYR A 349 17.06 -8.59 6.27
CA TYR A 349 17.20 -8.92 7.68
C TYR A 349 16.91 -10.41 7.96
N TRP A 350 17.97 -11.18 8.19
CA TRP A 350 17.89 -12.64 8.33
C TRP A 350 16.88 -13.12 9.41
N PRO A 351 16.82 -12.53 10.62
CA PRO A 351 15.97 -13.05 11.71
C PRO A 351 14.46 -13.04 11.44
N GLN A 352 13.97 -12.26 10.47
CA GLN A 352 12.52 -12.12 10.20
C GLN A 352 12.15 -12.42 8.74
N ALA A 353 13.12 -12.83 7.92
CA ALA A 353 12.98 -12.96 6.48
C ALA A 353 11.81 -13.89 6.06
N ARG A 354 11.60 -15.00 6.77
CA ARG A 354 10.65 -16.04 6.35
C ARG A 354 9.18 -15.60 6.42
N SER A 355 8.80 -14.82 7.42
CA SER A 355 7.42 -14.29 7.51
C SER A 355 7.19 -13.13 6.55
N LEU A 356 8.24 -12.36 6.25
CA LEU A 356 8.16 -11.21 5.34
C LEU A 356 7.88 -11.66 3.90
N TYR A 357 8.53 -12.74 3.45
CA TYR A 357 8.41 -13.20 2.07
C TYR A 357 7.14 -14.02 1.79
N ALA A 358 6.50 -14.57 2.82
CA ALA A 358 5.40 -15.53 2.64
C ALA A 358 4.22 -14.99 1.82
N PRO A 359 3.72 -13.75 2.04
CA PRO A 359 2.62 -13.20 1.24
C PRO A 359 2.94 -13.11 -0.26
N THR A 360 4.15 -12.67 -0.61
CA THR A 360 4.62 -12.62 -2.00
C THR A 360 4.67 -14.01 -2.63
N MET A 361 5.17 -15.01 -1.91
CA MET A 361 5.20 -16.38 -2.43
C MET A 361 3.80 -16.94 -2.66
N GLU A 362 2.83 -16.63 -1.80
CA GLU A 362 1.44 -17.02 -2.00
C GLU A 362 0.83 -16.40 -3.27
N ASN A 363 1.08 -15.11 -3.51
CA ASN A 363 0.65 -14.44 -4.73
C ASN A 363 1.34 -15.00 -5.98
N LEU A 364 2.63 -15.33 -5.90
CA LEU A 364 3.36 -15.99 -6.98
C LEU A 364 2.79 -17.39 -7.29
N ASP A 365 2.39 -18.15 -6.27
CA ASP A 365 1.72 -19.45 -6.45
C ASP A 365 0.37 -19.27 -7.17
N ARG A 366 -0.41 -18.24 -6.82
CA ARG A 366 -1.66 -17.88 -7.52
C ARG A 366 -1.42 -17.50 -8.99
N ILE A 367 -0.38 -16.71 -9.27
CA ILE A 367 0.01 -16.34 -10.65
C ILE A 367 0.41 -17.58 -11.45
N SER A 368 1.27 -18.43 -10.87
CA SER A 368 1.74 -19.67 -11.50
C SER A 368 0.58 -20.59 -11.87
N ALA A 369 -0.43 -20.69 -10.99
CA ALA A 369 -1.63 -21.49 -11.24
C ALA A 369 -2.46 -21.02 -12.45
N LEU A 370 -2.44 -19.71 -12.78
CA LEU A 370 -3.13 -19.16 -13.96
C LEU A 370 -2.42 -19.50 -15.28
N VAL A 371 -1.09 -19.69 -15.25
CA VAL A 371 -0.26 -19.95 -16.44
C VAL A 371 0.74 -21.10 -16.22
N PRO A 372 0.26 -22.34 -15.98
CA PRO A 372 1.15 -23.47 -15.68
C PRO A 372 2.23 -23.68 -16.75
N GLY A 373 3.49 -23.78 -16.32
CA GLY A 373 4.64 -23.98 -17.19
C GLY A 373 5.01 -22.79 -18.10
N ARG A 374 4.34 -21.65 -17.93
CA ARG A 374 4.53 -20.44 -18.76
C ARG A 374 4.89 -19.20 -17.93
N LEU A 375 5.26 -19.36 -16.66
CA LEU A 375 5.73 -18.28 -15.79
C LEU A 375 7.26 -18.25 -15.78
N MET A 376 7.83 -17.04 -15.84
CA MET A 376 9.24 -16.74 -15.56
C MET A 376 9.29 -15.61 -14.53
N LEU A 377 10.18 -15.71 -13.55
CA LEU A 377 10.44 -14.60 -12.62
C LEU A 377 11.65 -13.80 -13.07
N PHE A 378 11.57 -12.47 -12.95
CA PHE A 378 12.69 -11.58 -13.17
C PHE A 378 12.96 -10.78 -11.90
N PHE A 379 14.17 -10.89 -11.35
CA PHE A 379 14.52 -10.23 -10.11
C PHE A 379 15.04 -8.83 -10.42
N ILE A 380 14.43 -7.82 -9.83
CA ILE A 380 14.90 -6.43 -9.93
C ILE A 380 15.63 -6.11 -8.61
N PRO A 381 16.97 -6.09 -8.59
CA PRO A 381 17.70 -5.71 -7.39
C PRO A 381 17.54 -4.23 -7.06
N ASP A 382 17.55 -3.92 -5.77
CA ASP A 382 17.63 -2.54 -5.28
C ASP A 382 19.05 -1.97 -5.44
N GLU A 383 19.17 -0.64 -5.45
CA GLU A 383 20.45 0.04 -5.64
C GLU A 383 21.42 -0.34 -4.53
N PHE A 384 20.97 -0.45 -3.27
CA PHE A 384 21.84 -0.90 -2.19
C PHE A 384 22.38 -2.32 -2.44
N GLN A 385 21.79 -3.18 -3.27
CA GLN A 385 22.34 -4.51 -3.59
C GLN A 385 23.48 -4.44 -4.61
N VAL A 386 23.55 -3.36 -5.38
CA VAL A 386 24.55 -3.11 -6.42
C VAL A 386 25.66 -2.18 -5.92
N ASN A 387 25.30 -1.05 -5.33
CA ASN A 387 26.20 0.03 -4.92
C ASN A 387 26.81 -0.23 -3.54
N ASP A 388 28.11 -0.57 -3.51
CA ASP A 388 28.84 -0.91 -2.28
C ASP A 388 28.99 0.30 -1.33
N GLU A 389 29.15 1.51 -1.86
CA GLU A 389 29.25 2.73 -1.05
C GLU A 389 27.92 3.06 -0.38
N LEU A 390 26.81 2.94 -1.12
CA LEU A 390 25.46 3.12 -0.57
C LEU A 390 25.21 2.10 0.53
N TYR A 391 25.47 0.82 0.26
CA TYR A 391 25.29 -0.26 1.24
C TYR A 391 26.07 0.00 2.53
N ALA A 392 27.34 0.40 2.42
CA ALA A 392 28.15 0.77 3.59
C ALA A 392 27.56 1.99 4.34
N CYS A 393 27.00 2.96 3.63
CA CYS A 393 26.37 4.13 4.24
C CYS A 393 25.12 3.79 5.07
N LEU A 394 24.40 2.70 4.74
CA LEU A 394 23.20 2.30 5.48
C LEU A 394 23.49 1.85 6.91
N PHE A 395 24.73 1.51 7.27
CA PHE A 395 25.11 1.03 8.60
C PHE A 395 25.81 2.10 9.47
N LYS A 396 25.91 3.35 9.00
CA LYS A 396 26.59 4.45 9.72
C LYS A 396 25.95 4.79 11.06
N ASP A 397 24.70 4.38 11.29
CA ASP A 397 23.93 4.58 12.51
C ASP A 397 24.15 3.50 13.59
N GLY A 398 25.01 2.50 13.32
CA GLY A 398 25.38 1.47 14.29
C GLY A 398 24.58 0.17 14.21
N ALA A 399 23.74 -0.03 13.18
CA ALA A 399 23.08 -1.31 12.95
C ALA A 399 24.12 -2.43 12.68
N PRO A 400 23.96 -3.63 13.27
CA PRO A 400 24.93 -4.71 13.12
C PRO A 400 24.85 -5.32 11.72
N HIS A 401 25.85 -5.01 10.89
CA HIS A 401 25.97 -5.52 9.52
C HIS A 401 25.88 -7.06 9.41
N SER A 402 26.28 -7.80 10.46
CA SER A 402 26.23 -9.27 10.49
C SER A 402 24.82 -9.86 10.46
N GLN A 403 23.78 -9.08 10.74
CA GLN A 403 22.39 -9.53 10.72
C GLN A 403 21.71 -9.35 9.35
N PHE A 404 22.40 -8.71 8.40
CA PHE A 404 21.87 -8.41 7.07
C PHE A 404 22.65 -9.19 6.01
N ASP A 405 21.92 -10.00 5.25
CA ASP A 405 22.44 -10.66 4.06
C ASP A 405 21.89 -9.94 2.83
N ARG A 406 22.75 -9.12 2.22
CA ARG A 406 22.45 -8.24 1.08
C ARG A 406 21.81 -8.96 -0.11
N VAL A 407 22.08 -10.25 -0.28
CA VAL A 407 21.58 -11.05 -1.41
C VAL A 407 20.55 -12.10 -0.97
N LEU A 408 20.08 -12.02 0.28
CA LEU A 408 19.07 -12.92 0.83
C LEU A 408 17.79 -12.99 -0.01
N PRO A 409 17.20 -11.86 -0.46
CA PRO A 409 15.96 -11.93 -1.25
C PRO A 409 16.17 -12.69 -2.57
N ASN A 410 17.31 -12.47 -3.26
CA ASN A 410 17.66 -13.21 -4.48
C ASN A 410 17.77 -14.72 -4.22
N ARG A 411 18.43 -15.11 -3.12
CA ARG A 411 18.61 -16.52 -2.76
C ARG A 411 17.26 -17.19 -2.50
N VAL A 412 16.40 -16.55 -1.71
CA VAL A 412 15.08 -17.08 -1.36
C VAL A 412 14.19 -17.24 -2.60
N LEU A 413 14.12 -16.24 -3.48
CA LEU A 413 13.35 -16.38 -4.72
C LEU A 413 13.93 -17.44 -5.66
N ARG A 414 15.27 -17.57 -5.73
CA ARG A 414 15.91 -18.61 -6.53
C ARG A 414 15.59 -20.01 -6.02
N GLU A 415 15.61 -20.20 -4.70
CA GLU A 415 15.17 -21.44 -4.07
C GLU A 415 13.70 -21.74 -4.39
N TYR A 416 12.81 -20.76 -4.22
CA TYR A 416 11.39 -20.86 -4.60
C TYR A 416 11.20 -21.28 -6.06
N CYS A 417 11.92 -20.63 -6.98
CA CYS A 417 11.90 -20.93 -8.41
C CYS A 417 12.38 -22.37 -8.70
N SER A 418 13.48 -22.78 -8.08
CA SER A 418 14.06 -24.12 -8.26
C SER A 418 13.10 -25.21 -7.78
N GLU A 419 12.44 -25.02 -6.63
CA GLU A 419 11.48 -26.00 -6.07
C GLU A 419 10.28 -26.21 -7.00
N ARG A 420 9.89 -25.18 -7.76
CA ARG A 420 8.70 -25.17 -8.62
C ARG A 420 9.01 -25.31 -10.11
N ASN A 421 10.29 -25.46 -10.49
CA ASN A 421 10.76 -25.46 -11.88
C ASN A 421 10.33 -24.20 -12.66
N ILE A 422 10.32 -23.04 -11.99
CA ILE A 422 10.05 -21.75 -12.61
C ILE A 422 11.39 -21.16 -13.07
N PRO A 423 11.58 -20.83 -14.35
CA PRO A 423 12.80 -20.14 -14.79
C PRO A 423 12.90 -18.74 -14.16
N ASP A 424 14.10 -18.38 -13.69
CA ASP A 424 14.39 -17.06 -13.09
C ASP A 424 15.48 -16.31 -13.86
N ALA A 425 15.36 -14.99 -14.04
CA ALA A 425 16.44 -14.14 -14.54
C ALA A 425 16.86 -13.13 -13.48
N ASP A 426 18.17 -12.99 -13.26
CA ASP A 426 18.74 -12.14 -12.21
C ASP A 426 19.88 -11.28 -12.77
N PRO A 427 19.65 -9.97 -12.97
CA PRO A 427 20.64 -9.06 -13.50
C PRO A 427 21.66 -8.61 -12.45
N LEU A 428 21.51 -8.97 -11.16
CA LEU A 428 22.37 -8.48 -10.08
C LEU A 428 23.88 -8.66 -10.34
N PRO A 429 24.38 -9.84 -10.78
CA PRO A 429 25.82 -10.00 -11.03
C PRO A 429 26.34 -9.03 -12.10
N HIS A 430 25.60 -8.90 -13.20
CA HIS A 430 25.95 -8.02 -14.31
C HIS A 430 25.87 -6.55 -13.90
N LEU A 431 24.88 -6.16 -13.10
CA LEU A 431 24.73 -4.79 -12.61
C LEU A 431 25.89 -4.40 -11.67
N ARG A 432 26.38 -5.34 -10.84
CA ARG A 432 27.53 -5.14 -9.95
C ARG A 432 28.87 -5.03 -10.69
N GLU A 433 28.99 -5.74 -11.81
CA GLU A 433 30.19 -5.73 -12.66
C GLU A 433 30.21 -4.55 -13.65
N SER A 434 29.12 -3.76 -13.73
CA SER A 434 29.03 -2.62 -14.63
C SER A 434 30.09 -1.56 -14.30
N PRO A 435 30.88 -1.09 -15.28
CA PRO A 435 31.85 -0.02 -15.07
C PRO A 435 31.21 1.36 -14.94
N GLU A 436 29.95 1.49 -15.38
CA GLU A 436 29.17 2.71 -15.29
C GLU A 436 28.04 2.55 -14.26
N PRO A 437 27.60 3.65 -13.61
CA PRO A 437 26.41 3.63 -12.76
C PRO A 437 25.20 3.11 -13.53
N THR A 438 24.41 2.24 -12.93
CA THR A 438 23.23 1.61 -13.55
C THR A 438 21.91 2.14 -13.01
N TYR A 439 21.96 3.00 -11.99
CA TYR A 439 20.81 3.61 -11.35
C TYR A 439 20.76 5.12 -11.59
N LEU A 440 19.56 5.68 -11.55
CA LEU A 440 19.35 7.12 -11.50
C LEU A 440 19.82 7.65 -10.14
N LEU A 441 20.38 8.85 -10.14
CA LEU A 441 20.98 9.41 -8.93
C LEU A 441 19.93 9.57 -7.83
N ARG A 442 20.09 8.88 -6.69
CA ARG A 442 19.20 8.96 -5.53
C ARG A 442 17.74 8.81 -5.91
N ASP A 443 17.42 7.72 -6.59
CA ASP A 443 16.08 7.43 -7.12
C ASP A 443 15.72 5.93 -7.05
N SER A 444 16.70 5.02 -6.97
CA SER A 444 16.57 3.56 -6.98
C SER A 444 16.05 2.92 -8.27
N HIS A 445 15.57 3.68 -9.27
CA HIS A 445 15.27 3.12 -10.59
C HIS A 445 16.52 3.06 -11.47
N TRP A 446 16.51 2.12 -12.42
CA TRP A 446 17.59 2.03 -13.40
C TRP A 446 17.64 3.25 -14.33
N ASN A 447 18.86 3.70 -14.61
CA ASN A 447 19.11 4.62 -15.72
C ASN A 447 19.13 3.85 -17.06
N ILE A 448 19.54 4.52 -18.15
CA ILE A 448 19.59 3.90 -19.49
C ILE A 448 20.54 2.68 -19.52
N ALA A 449 21.71 2.75 -18.85
CA ALA A 449 22.66 1.64 -18.80
C ALA A 449 22.08 0.44 -18.03
N GLY A 450 21.45 0.68 -16.87
CA GLY A 450 20.78 -0.37 -16.09
C GLY A 450 19.66 -1.07 -16.87
N ASN A 451 18.79 -0.31 -17.54
CA ASN A 451 17.73 -0.88 -18.38
C ASN A 451 18.28 -1.73 -19.54
N ARG A 452 19.37 -1.27 -20.19
CA ARG A 452 20.01 -2.02 -21.30
C ARG A 452 20.59 -3.35 -20.85
N LEU A 453 21.20 -3.36 -19.67
CA LEU A 453 21.80 -4.55 -19.07
C LEU A 453 20.73 -5.53 -18.57
N ALA A 454 19.71 -5.03 -17.88
CA ALA A 454 18.54 -5.81 -17.48
C ALA A 454 17.86 -6.48 -18.68
N ALA A 455 17.62 -5.74 -19.77
CA ALA A 455 17.04 -6.28 -21.00
C ALA A 455 17.92 -7.36 -21.65
N ALA A 456 19.25 -7.21 -21.62
CA ALA A 456 20.18 -8.20 -22.17
C ALA A 456 20.12 -9.52 -21.39
N VAL A 457 20.19 -9.44 -20.06
CA VAL A 457 20.09 -10.62 -19.18
C VAL A 457 18.75 -11.33 -19.37
N LEU A 458 17.65 -10.58 -19.39
CA LEU A 458 16.33 -11.15 -19.57
C LEU A 458 16.14 -11.77 -20.96
N ALA A 459 16.60 -11.11 -22.03
CA ALA A 459 16.54 -11.66 -23.38
C ALA A 459 17.32 -12.98 -23.51
N ALA A 460 18.54 -13.03 -22.96
CA ALA A 460 19.35 -14.25 -22.94
C ALA A 460 18.64 -15.40 -22.22
N ARG A 461 18.00 -15.11 -21.07
CA ARG A 461 17.25 -16.13 -20.33
C ARG A 461 15.99 -16.61 -21.06
N VAL A 462 15.27 -15.71 -21.72
CA VAL A 462 14.12 -16.08 -22.55
C VAL A 462 14.57 -17.01 -23.69
N GLN A 463 15.67 -16.71 -24.37
CA GLN A 463 16.21 -17.57 -25.43
C GLN A 463 16.65 -18.94 -24.90
N GLU A 464 17.33 -18.98 -23.75
CA GLU A 464 17.70 -20.23 -23.09
C GLU A 464 16.47 -21.08 -22.80
N TRP A 465 15.43 -20.50 -22.19
CA TRP A 465 14.18 -21.20 -21.90
C TRP A 465 13.45 -21.66 -23.18
N LEU A 466 13.40 -20.85 -24.23
CA LEU A 466 12.82 -21.26 -25.51
C LEU A 466 13.57 -22.45 -26.14
N SER A 467 14.87 -22.59 -25.87
CA SER A 467 15.67 -23.73 -26.34
C SER A 467 15.31 -25.03 -25.62
N THR A 468 14.84 -24.98 -24.37
CA THR A 468 14.44 -26.17 -23.61
C THR A 468 13.07 -26.70 -24.03
N LEU A 469 12.21 -25.84 -24.58
CA LEU A 469 10.88 -26.23 -25.09
C LEU A 469 10.91 -26.96 -26.44
N ARG A 470 12.02 -26.89 -27.17
CA ARG A 470 12.15 -27.56 -28.46
C ARG A 470 12.56 -29.02 -28.23
N PRO A 471 11.87 -30.02 -28.81
CA PRO A 471 12.41 -31.38 -28.84
C PRO A 471 13.79 -31.35 -29.50
N ARG A 472 14.78 -31.96 -28.85
CA ARG A 472 16.14 -32.12 -29.40
C ARG A 472 16.13 -32.93 -30.68
#